data_AF-A0A0G0N8V6-F1
#
_entry.id   AF-A0A0G0N8V6-F1
#
_cell.length_a   1.000
_cell.length_b   1.000
_cell.length_c   1.000
_cell.angle_alpha   90.00
_cell.angle_beta   90.00
_cell.angle_gamma   90.00
#
_symmetry.space_group_name_H-M   'P 1'
#
loop_
_entity.id
_entity.type
_entity.pdbx_description
1 polymer ?
#
loop_
_entity_poly.entity_id
_entity_poly.type
_entity_poly.pdbx_seq_one_letter_code
_entity_poly.pdbx_strand_id
1 'polypeptide(L)'
;MENTAGESDESMTLQQDRLLTKREKRELVKKEKLNERVKSENSGKIKKTLLWLIAIVVVAFGGYQLWQWINTPQPDPGASSILSVKSDDWVRGNPNARVTVIEYADFECPACKIYSTEVLPKIESEYKDNLRIVFRHFPLPQHKNALAASKAAEAAGMQGKFWEMADLLYEKQSEWDSVSNVQDKMVEYANFLVLNTDQFLSDYNSDIVSQSIKDNEDEAYMLRVDATPTFFVNGKKVNVNYGYDDLKNAIDNALAN
;
A
#
# COMPACT_ATOMS: atom_id res chain seq x y z
N MET A 1 -36.96 37.89 -39.38
CA MET A 1 -37.83 36.76 -38.99
C MET A 1 -38.37 37.07 -37.62
N GLU A 2 -39.71 37.18 -37.57
CA GLU A 2 -40.64 37.11 -36.44
C GLU A 2 -40.30 37.76 -35.10
N ASN A 3 -41.06 38.79 -34.75
CA ASN A 3 -41.70 38.83 -33.43
C ASN A 3 -43.03 39.64 -33.49
N THR A 4 -44.07 39.01 -34.04
CA THR A 4 -45.45 39.53 -34.09
C THR A 4 -46.38 38.72 -33.17
N ALA A 5 -45.89 38.34 -31.99
CA ALA A 5 -46.65 37.52 -31.03
C ALA A 5 -47.06 38.26 -29.73
N GLY A 6 -46.54 39.47 -29.48
CA GLY A 6 -46.83 40.21 -28.23
C GLY A 6 -48.08 41.09 -28.27
N GLU A 7 -48.50 41.54 -29.45
CA GLU A 7 -49.54 42.58 -29.58
C GLU A 7 -50.96 41.99 -29.69
N SER A 8 -51.08 40.73 -30.11
CA SER A 8 -52.37 40.02 -30.18
C SER A 8 -52.88 39.55 -28.82
N ASP A 9 -51.99 39.17 -27.90
CA ASP A 9 -52.34 38.62 -26.58
C ASP A 9 -52.87 39.71 -25.62
N GLU A 10 -52.31 40.92 -25.70
CA GLU A 10 -52.78 42.08 -24.95
C GLU A 10 -54.13 42.61 -25.48
N SER A 11 -54.35 42.57 -26.81
CA SER A 11 -55.62 42.95 -27.42
C SER A 11 -56.78 42.00 -27.10
N MET A 12 -56.47 40.70 -26.99
CA MET A 12 -57.44 39.63 -26.71
C MET A 12 -57.84 39.60 -25.24
N THR A 13 -56.89 39.85 -24.33
CA THR A 13 -57.17 40.02 -22.89
C THR A 13 -58.02 41.27 -22.61
N LEU A 14 -57.78 42.38 -23.32
CA LEU A 14 -58.58 43.61 -23.19
C LEU A 14 -60.02 43.50 -23.75
N GLN A 15 -60.28 42.60 -24.70
CA GLN A 15 -61.62 42.29 -25.18
C GLN A 15 -62.39 41.38 -24.22
N GLN A 16 -61.72 40.37 -23.66
CA GLN A 16 -62.33 39.45 -22.70
C GLN A 16 -62.70 40.15 -21.39
N ASP A 17 -61.93 41.16 -20.98
CA ASP A 17 -62.17 41.92 -19.76
C ASP A 17 -63.36 42.89 -19.84
N ARG A 18 -63.88 43.18 -21.05
CA ARG A 18 -65.10 44.00 -21.27
C ARG A 18 -66.41 43.21 -21.18
N LEU A 19 -66.37 41.88 -21.25
CA LEU A 19 -67.56 41.01 -21.23
C LEU A 19 -67.87 40.43 -19.83
N LEU A 20 -66.96 40.60 -18.88
CA LEU A 20 -67.15 40.10 -17.51
C LEU A 20 -68.05 41.03 -16.69
N THR A 21 -69.10 40.46 -16.10
CA THR A 21 -69.96 41.18 -15.16
C THR A 21 -69.17 41.58 -13.91
N LYS A 22 -69.62 42.63 -13.20
CA LYS A 22 -68.99 43.07 -11.93
C LYS A 22 -68.85 41.95 -10.89
N ARG A 23 -69.70 40.93 -10.95
CA ARG A 23 -69.67 39.78 -10.05
C ARG A 23 -68.52 38.84 -10.40
N GLU A 24 -68.32 38.54 -11.68
CA GLU A 24 -67.26 37.63 -12.16
C GLU A 24 -65.87 38.24 -11.94
N LYS A 25 -65.69 39.55 -12.15
CA LYS A 25 -64.43 40.23 -11.83
C LYS A 25 -64.08 40.12 -10.34
N ARG A 26 -65.07 40.22 -9.45
CA ARG A 26 -64.86 40.05 -8.00
C ARG A 26 -64.48 38.61 -7.63
N GLU A 27 -65.04 37.62 -8.33
CA GLU A 27 -64.68 36.21 -8.12
C GLU A 27 -63.28 35.89 -8.63
N LEU A 28 -62.85 36.46 -9.76
CA LEU A 28 -61.48 36.33 -10.27
C LEU A 28 -60.46 36.90 -9.29
N VAL A 29 -60.68 38.12 -8.78
CA VAL A 29 -59.80 38.73 -7.77
C VAL A 29 -59.76 37.90 -6.48
N LYS A 30 -60.89 37.29 -6.07
CA LYS A 30 -60.92 36.38 -4.92
C LYS A 30 -60.12 35.10 -5.19
N LYS A 31 -60.23 34.53 -6.39
CA LYS A 31 -59.48 33.34 -6.81
C LYS A 31 -57.98 33.62 -6.88
N GLU A 32 -57.55 34.74 -7.44
CA GLU A 32 -56.14 35.15 -7.48
C GLU A 32 -55.57 35.30 -6.07
N LYS A 33 -56.25 36.03 -5.18
CA LYS A 33 -55.81 36.21 -3.79
C LYS A 33 -55.73 34.88 -3.02
N LEU A 34 -56.64 33.95 -3.28
CA LEU A 34 -56.58 32.62 -2.70
C LEU A 34 -55.38 31.83 -3.25
N ASN A 35 -55.15 31.92 -4.57
CA ASN A 35 -54.05 31.23 -5.24
C ASN A 35 -52.68 31.77 -4.78
N GLU A 36 -52.54 33.08 -4.59
CA GLU A 36 -51.36 33.72 -4.00
C GLU A 36 -51.11 33.26 -2.56
N ARG A 37 -52.17 33.18 -1.73
CA ARG A 37 -52.06 32.65 -0.36
C ARG A 37 -51.60 31.19 -0.36
N VAL A 38 -52.25 30.33 -1.15
CA VAL A 38 -51.87 28.92 -1.30
C VAL A 38 -50.44 28.76 -1.79
N LYS A 39 -50.02 29.57 -2.78
CA LYS A 39 -48.65 29.58 -3.31
C LYS A 39 -47.63 30.03 -2.26
N SER A 40 -47.95 31.04 -1.44
CA SER A 40 -47.08 31.51 -0.36
C SER A 40 -46.91 30.48 0.75
N GLU A 41 -48.01 29.79 1.11
CA GLU A 41 -48.01 28.78 2.17
C GLU A 41 -47.26 27.51 1.74
N ASN A 42 -47.47 27.06 0.50
CA ASN A 42 -46.73 25.93 -0.08
C ASN A 42 -45.26 26.27 -0.30
N SER A 43 -44.90 27.51 -0.68
CA SER A 43 -43.50 27.92 -0.81
C SER A 43 -42.76 27.84 0.53
N GLY A 44 -43.39 28.25 1.63
CA GLY A 44 -42.82 28.12 2.98
C GLY A 44 -42.64 26.66 3.40
N LYS A 45 -43.61 25.79 3.10
CA LYS A 45 -43.52 24.34 3.36
C LYS A 45 -42.40 23.69 2.53
N ILE A 46 -42.30 24.00 1.24
CA ILE A 46 -41.27 23.49 0.32
C ILE A 46 -39.86 23.93 0.76
N LYS A 47 -39.68 25.19 1.18
CA LYS A 47 -38.37 25.66 1.69
C LYS A 47 -37.96 24.92 2.96
N LYS A 48 -38.90 24.66 3.88
CA LYS A 48 -38.64 23.90 5.11
C LYS A 48 -38.31 22.44 4.83
N THR A 49 -39.03 21.77 3.91
CA THR A 49 -38.70 20.39 3.53
C THR A 49 -37.36 20.29 2.83
N LEU A 50 -37.03 21.26 1.96
CA LEU A 50 -35.72 21.31 1.29
C LEU A 50 -34.58 21.51 2.30
N LEU A 51 -34.74 22.41 3.29
CA LEU A 51 -33.76 22.61 4.36
C LEU A 51 -33.56 21.33 5.20
N TRP A 52 -34.65 20.62 5.51
CA TRP A 52 -34.59 19.34 6.21
C TRP A 52 -33.86 18.26 5.41
N LEU A 53 -34.12 18.15 4.10
CA LEU A 53 -33.43 17.21 3.22
C LEU A 53 -31.93 17.52 3.13
N ILE A 54 -31.56 18.79 3.00
CA ILE A 54 -30.15 19.22 3.00
C ILE A 54 -29.49 18.84 4.33
N ALA A 55 -30.15 19.09 5.46
CA ALA A 55 -29.62 18.72 6.78
C ALA A 55 -29.40 17.21 6.90
N ILE A 56 -30.33 16.38 6.40
CA ILE A 56 -30.18 14.92 6.37
C ILE A 56 -28.98 14.50 5.52
N VAL A 57 -28.81 15.09 4.34
CA VAL A 57 -27.67 14.78 3.45
C VAL A 57 -26.34 15.17 4.10
N VAL A 58 -26.26 16.32 4.77
CA VAL A 58 -25.04 16.74 5.48
C VAL A 58 -24.72 15.79 6.63
N VAL A 59 -25.72 15.37 7.40
CA VAL A 59 -25.53 14.39 8.49
C VAL A 59 -25.12 13.03 7.94
N ALA A 60 -25.74 12.55 6.85
CA ALA A 60 -25.38 11.30 6.21
C ALA A 60 -23.97 11.34 5.61
N PHE A 61 -23.60 12.46 4.98
CA PHE A 61 -22.26 12.66 4.43
C PHE A 61 -21.22 12.77 5.55
N GLY A 62 -21.49 13.54 6.61
CA GLY A 62 -20.62 13.62 7.78
C GLY A 62 -20.46 12.26 8.48
N GLY A 63 -21.55 11.51 8.62
CA GLY A 63 -21.54 10.14 9.14
C GLY A 63 -20.75 9.18 8.25
N TYR A 64 -20.87 9.30 6.92
CA TYR A 64 -20.10 8.52 5.96
C TYR A 64 -18.60 8.86 6.01
N GLN A 65 -18.25 10.14 6.08
CA GLN A 65 -16.86 10.60 6.22
C GLN A 65 -16.26 10.14 7.56
N LEU A 66 -17.04 10.19 8.64
CA LEU A 66 -16.61 9.70 9.95
C LEU A 66 -16.47 8.16 9.95
N TRP A 67 -17.39 7.44 9.32
CA TRP A 67 -17.32 5.99 9.15
C TRP A 67 -16.10 5.58 8.32
N GLN A 68 -15.80 6.31 7.24
CA GLN A 68 -14.57 6.15 6.48
C GLN A 68 -13.34 6.36 7.37
N TRP A 69 -13.28 7.47 8.13
CA TRP A 69 -12.15 7.78 9.01
C TRP A 69 -11.94 6.75 10.13
N ILE A 70 -13.02 6.30 10.78
CA ILE A 70 -12.97 5.27 11.84
C ILE A 70 -12.52 3.91 11.28
N ASN A 71 -12.91 3.58 10.05
CA ASN A 71 -12.54 2.32 9.41
C ASN A 71 -11.25 2.39 8.58
N THR A 72 -10.60 3.55 8.50
CA THR A 72 -9.29 3.68 7.87
C THR A 72 -8.26 3.12 8.85
N PRO A 73 -7.50 2.04 8.50
CA PRO A 73 -6.44 1.55 9.35
C PRO A 73 -5.44 2.69 9.62
N GLN A 74 -5.30 3.09 10.88
CA GLN A 74 -4.25 4.03 11.26
C GLN A 74 -2.89 3.36 11.04
N PRO A 75 -1.86 4.07 10.54
CA PRO A 75 -0.51 3.52 10.46
C PRO A 75 -0.10 3.09 11.86
N ASP A 76 0.16 1.80 12.06
CA ASP A 76 0.67 1.29 13.33
C ASP A 76 2.06 1.93 13.55
N PRO A 77 2.24 2.75 14.60
CA PRO A 77 3.53 3.37 14.89
C PRO A 77 4.65 2.32 15.07
N GLY A 78 4.30 1.12 15.56
CA GLY A 78 5.21 -0.01 15.67
C GLY A 78 5.65 -0.50 14.29
N ALA A 79 4.72 -0.70 13.35
CA ALA A 79 5.04 -1.13 11.99
C ALA A 79 5.94 -0.13 11.24
N SER A 80 5.74 1.17 11.45
CA SER A 80 6.58 2.21 10.84
C SER A 80 8.01 2.20 11.39
N SER A 81 8.18 1.95 12.70
CA SER A 81 9.51 1.78 13.30
C SER A 81 10.20 0.52 12.79
N ILE A 82 9.48 -0.60 12.72
CA ILE A 82 10.02 -1.86 12.21
C ILE A 82 10.49 -1.69 10.76
N LEU A 83 9.70 -1.04 9.90
CA LEU A 83 10.02 -0.84 8.48
C LEU A 83 11.02 0.30 8.20
N SER A 84 11.69 0.82 9.23
CA SER A 84 12.83 1.71 9.05
C SER A 84 14.13 0.91 8.88
N VAL A 85 15.09 1.45 8.13
CA VAL A 85 16.41 0.82 7.95
C VAL A 85 17.20 0.94 9.24
N LYS A 86 17.62 -0.19 9.79
CA LYS A 86 18.39 -0.31 11.02
C LYS A 86 19.89 -0.34 10.72
N SER A 87 20.73 -0.12 11.73
CA SER A 87 22.19 -0.11 11.56
C SER A 87 22.79 -1.48 11.29
N ASP A 88 22.09 -2.53 11.67
CA ASP A 88 22.42 -3.94 11.49
C ASP A 88 21.74 -4.56 10.27
N ASP A 89 20.95 -3.79 9.51
CA ASP A 89 20.35 -4.26 8.27
C ASP A 89 21.41 -4.46 7.18
N TRP A 90 21.29 -5.54 6.42
CA TRP A 90 22.09 -5.76 5.22
C TRP A 90 21.51 -4.96 4.06
N VAL A 91 22.27 -3.95 3.62
CA VAL A 91 21.86 -3.00 2.56
C VAL A 91 22.68 -3.22 1.28
N ARG A 92 21.99 -3.31 0.13
CA ARG A 92 22.58 -3.28 -1.22
C ARG A 92 22.07 -2.05 -1.96
N GLY A 93 22.94 -1.43 -2.77
CA GLY A 93 22.62 -0.20 -3.51
C GLY A 93 23.00 1.07 -2.75
N ASN A 94 22.38 2.21 -3.11
CA ASN A 94 22.74 3.50 -2.54
C ASN A 94 22.11 3.66 -1.13
N PRO A 95 22.88 3.74 -0.04
CA PRO A 95 22.32 3.86 1.31
C PRO A 95 21.47 5.12 1.52
N ASN A 96 21.61 6.15 0.66
CA ASN A 96 20.83 7.38 0.69
C ASN A 96 19.73 7.42 -0.40
N ALA A 97 19.39 6.27 -0.99
CA ALA A 97 18.34 6.14 -1.98
C ALA A 97 16.98 6.66 -1.48
N ARG A 98 16.22 7.28 -2.39
CA ARG A 98 14.85 7.74 -2.11
C ARG A 98 13.87 6.59 -1.87
N VAL A 99 14.14 5.43 -2.47
CA VAL A 99 13.31 4.23 -2.32
C VAL A 99 14.06 3.16 -1.56
N THR A 100 13.40 2.65 -0.54
CA THR A 100 13.81 1.48 0.24
C THR A 100 12.88 0.32 -0.10
N VAL A 101 13.45 -0.79 -0.57
CA VAL A 101 12.78 -2.08 -0.65
C VAL A 101 13.29 -2.91 0.51
N ILE A 102 12.42 -3.27 1.46
CA ILE A 102 12.73 -4.27 2.49
C ILE A 102 12.16 -5.60 2.03
N GLU A 103 12.99 -6.63 1.95
CA GLU A 103 12.61 -7.99 1.63
C GLU A 103 12.73 -8.86 2.90
N TYR A 104 11.62 -9.48 3.30
CA TYR A 104 11.65 -10.62 4.22
C TYR A 104 11.72 -11.90 3.40
N ALA A 105 12.83 -12.63 3.52
CA ALA A 105 13.13 -13.76 2.68
C ALA A 105 13.75 -14.95 3.43
N ASP A 106 13.68 -16.08 2.74
CA ASP A 106 14.18 -17.38 3.17
C ASP A 106 15.11 -17.91 2.07
N PHE A 107 16.31 -18.35 2.45
CA PHE A 107 17.30 -18.86 1.52
C PHE A 107 16.92 -20.21 0.88
N GLU A 108 16.07 -21.02 1.50
CA GLU A 108 15.60 -22.32 0.98
C GLU A 108 14.33 -22.16 0.14
N CYS A 109 13.68 -20.99 0.18
CA CYS A 109 12.47 -20.73 -0.58
C CYS A 109 12.76 -20.63 -2.10
N PRO A 110 12.10 -21.44 -2.96
CA PRO A 110 12.29 -21.36 -4.40
C PRO A 110 11.84 -20.04 -5.01
N ALA A 111 10.79 -19.41 -4.44
CA ALA A 111 10.33 -18.11 -4.90
C ALA A 111 11.37 -17.01 -4.60
N CYS A 112 11.97 -17.01 -3.41
CA CYS A 112 13.03 -16.07 -3.05
C CYS A 112 14.24 -16.22 -3.98
N LYS A 113 14.61 -17.46 -4.33
CA LYS A 113 15.64 -17.72 -5.34
C LYS A 113 15.33 -17.03 -6.66
N ILE A 114 14.14 -17.20 -7.21
CA ILE A 114 13.74 -16.56 -8.47
C ILE A 114 13.83 -15.03 -8.36
N TYR A 115 13.37 -14.45 -7.25
CA TYR A 115 13.50 -13.01 -7.05
C TYR A 115 14.96 -12.56 -7.01
N SER A 116 15.80 -13.23 -6.22
CA SER A 116 17.21 -12.91 -6.09
C SER A 116 18.00 -13.07 -7.39
N THR A 117 17.73 -14.11 -8.19
CA THR A 117 18.53 -14.41 -9.38
C THR A 117 18.00 -13.76 -10.66
N GLU A 118 16.70 -13.44 -10.73
CA GLU A 118 16.07 -12.99 -11.99
C GLU A 118 15.35 -11.64 -11.92
N VAL A 119 14.84 -11.25 -10.76
CA VAL A 119 13.98 -10.05 -10.62
C VAL A 119 14.78 -8.88 -10.04
N LEU A 120 15.36 -9.04 -8.85
CA LEU A 120 16.11 -8.00 -8.16
C LEU A 120 17.29 -7.46 -8.98
N PRO A 121 18.08 -8.28 -9.72
CA PRO A 121 19.15 -7.75 -10.56
C PRO A 121 18.65 -6.80 -11.66
N LYS A 122 17.45 -7.04 -12.21
CA LYS A 122 16.83 -6.15 -13.21
C LYS A 122 16.37 -4.85 -12.55
N ILE A 123 15.73 -4.95 -11.39
CA ILE A 123 15.27 -3.81 -10.60
C ILE A 123 16.46 -2.92 -10.19
N GLU A 124 17.52 -3.51 -9.65
CA GLU A 124 18.76 -2.80 -9.29
C GLU A 124 19.36 -2.06 -10.50
N SER A 125 19.42 -2.73 -11.66
CA SER A 125 19.94 -2.14 -12.90
C SER A 125 19.10 -0.97 -13.43
N GLU A 126 17.76 -1.05 -13.30
CA GLU A 126 16.85 -0.01 -13.78
C GLU A 126 16.89 1.23 -12.87
N TYR A 127 16.86 1.06 -11.55
CA TYR A 127 16.70 2.18 -10.61
C TYR A 127 18.01 2.75 -10.06
N LYS A 128 19.10 1.96 -10.05
CA LYS A 128 20.45 2.38 -9.65
C LYS A 128 20.46 3.16 -8.34
N ASP A 129 20.97 4.39 -8.35
CA ASP A 129 21.13 5.25 -7.18
C ASP A 129 19.82 5.67 -6.51
N ASN A 130 18.66 5.44 -7.15
CA ASN A 130 17.36 5.73 -6.55
C ASN A 130 16.87 4.63 -5.60
N LEU A 131 17.56 3.49 -5.55
CA LEU A 131 17.11 2.30 -4.84
C LEU A 131 18.16 1.81 -3.84
N ARG A 132 17.67 1.39 -2.66
CA ARG A 132 18.35 0.47 -1.76
C ARG A 132 17.47 -0.71 -1.43
N ILE A 133 18.07 -1.89 -1.39
CA ILE A 133 17.44 -3.13 -0.99
C ILE A 133 17.97 -3.51 0.39
N VAL A 134 17.07 -3.86 1.28
CA VAL A 134 17.35 -4.35 2.63
C VAL A 134 16.88 -5.79 2.72
N PHE A 135 17.75 -6.69 3.12
CA PHE A 135 17.41 -8.08 3.38
C PHE A 135 17.12 -8.31 4.85
N ARG A 136 16.02 -9.01 5.15
CA ARG A 136 15.65 -9.46 6.49
C ARG A 136 15.27 -10.94 6.48
N HIS A 137 15.73 -11.65 7.49
CA HIS A 137 15.54 -13.09 7.60
C HIS A 137 14.09 -13.43 7.96
N PHE A 138 13.51 -14.40 7.26
CA PHE A 138 12.26 -15.04 7.65
C PHE A 138 12.29 -16.54 7.30
N PRO A 139 13.20 -17.33 7.89
CA PRO A 139 13.32 -18.76 7.62
C PRO A 139 12.02 -19.48 8.00
N LEU A 140 11.37 -20.10 7.02
CA LEU A 140 10.08 -20.72 7.21
C LEU A 140 10.23 -22.08 7.93
N PRO A 141 9.37 -22.42 8.91
CA PRO A 141 9.51 -23.65 9.70
C PRO A 141 9.53 -24.95 8.89
N GLN A 142 8.92 -24.98 7.70
CA GLN A 142 8.93 -26.14 6.81
C GLN A 142 10.25 -26.34 6.05
N HIS A 143 11.10 -25.31 5.99
CA HIS A 143 12.39 -25.33 5.32
C HIS A 143 13.48 -25.66 6.35
N LYS A 144 13.98 -26.89 6.32
CA LYS A 144 14.79 -27.46 7.41
C LYS A 144 16.17 -26.83 7.53
N ASN A 145 16.68 -26.31 6.43
CA ASN A 145 18.02 -25.77 6.27
C ASN A 145 18.03 -24.24 6.14
N ALA A 146 16.87 -23.58 6.06
CA ALA A 146 16.72 -22.13 5.98
C ALA A 146 17.41 -21.36 7.11
N LEU A 147 17.29 -21.83 8.36
CA LEU A 147 17.96 -21.21 9.50
C LEU A 147 19.49 -21.34 9.39
N ALA A 148 19.98 -22.51 8.97
CA ALA A 148 21.41 -22.73 8.76
C ALA A 148 21.97 -21.81 7.66
N ALA A 149 21.27 -21.69 6.54
CA ALA A 149 21.63 -20.76 5.47
C ALA A 149 21.61 -19.29 5.94
N SER A 150 20.61 -18.92 6.76
CA SER A 150 20.55 -17.58 7.36
C SER A 150 21.76 -17.28 8.24
N LYS A 151 22.15 -18.23 9.10
CA LYS A 151 23.35 -18.13 9.94
C LYS A 151 24.63 -18.00 9.10
N ALA A 152 24.71 -18.69 7.97
CA ALA A 152 25.84 -18.59 7.06
C ALA A 152 25.95 -17.19 6.43
N ALA A 153 24.83 -16.62 5.98
CA ALA A 153 24.81 -15.26 5.43
C ALA A 153 25.27 -14.23 6.47
N GLU A 154 24.74 -14.30 7.70
CA GLU A 154 25.11 -13.42 8.81
C GLU A 154 26.60 -13.56 9.18
N ALA A 155 27.10 -14.78 9.34
CA ALA A 155 28.51 -15.05 9.65
C ALA A 155 29.46 -14.57 8.55
N ALA A 156 29.05 -14.67 7.28
CA ALA A 156 29.79 -14.06 6.17
C ALA A 156 29.71 -12.53 6.19
N GLY A 157 28.57 -11.99 6.58
CA GLY A 157 28.34 -10.55 6.78
C GLY A 157 29.26 -9.94 7.82
N MET A 158 29.53 -10.65 8.92
CA MET A 158 30.51 -10.22 9.94
C MET A 158 31.95 -10.11 9.40
N GLN A 159 32.21 -10.68 8.23
CA GLN A 159 33.47 -10.55 7.48
C GLN A 159 33.33 -9.69 6.21
N GLY A 160 32.22 -8.97 6.07
CA GLY A 160 31.95 -8.05 4.95
C GLY A 160 31.49 -8.75 3.66
N LYS A 161 30.99 -9.99 3.75
CA LYS A 161 30.62 -10.84 2.61
C LYS A 161 29.19 -11.37 2.65
N PHE A 162 28.28 -10.61 3.26
CA PHE A 162 26.87 -11.01 3.37
C PHE A 162 26.25 -11.28 2.00
N TRP A 163 26.36 -10.31 1.09
CA TRP A 163 25.71 -10.37 -0.22
C TRP A 163 26.32 -11.44 -1.12
N GLU A 164 27.63 -11.64 -1.09
CA GLU A 164 28.29 -12.72 -1.81
C GLU A 164 27.85 -14.10 -1.31
N MET A 165 27.67 -14.27 0.00
CA MET A 165 27.11 -15.50 0.56
C MET A 165 25.63 -15.66 0.20
N ALA A 166 24.83 -14.61 0.30
CA ALA A 166 23.41 -14.63 -0.05
C ALA A 166 23.17 -15.03 -1.52
N ASP A 167 23.92 -14.42 -2.45
CA ASP A 167 23.86 -14.74 -3.88
C ASP A 167 24.25 -16.21 -4.12
N LEU A 168 25.34 -16.67 -3.49
CA LEU A 168 25.81 -18.05 -3.60
C LEU A 168 24.79 -19.06 -3.06
N LEU A 169 24.15 -18.77 -1.92
CA LEU A 169 23.11 -19.61 -1.34
C LEU A 169 21.93 -19.78 -2.29
N TYR A 170 21.46 -18.69 -2.92
CA TYR A 170 20.36 -18.77 -3.89
C TYR A 170 20.76 -19.46 -5.20
N GLU A 171 21.93 -19.13 -5.75
CA GLU A 171 22.45 -19.77 -6.97
C GLU A 171 22.55 -21.30 -6.77
N LYS A 172 23.03 -21.71 -5.60
CA LYS A 172 23.35 -23.09 -5.25
C LYS A 172 22.29 -23.80 -4.41
N GLN A 173 21.08 -23.24 -4.30
CA GLN A 173 20.00 -23.76 -3.43
C GLN A 173 19.82 -25.29 -3.51
N SER A 174 19.76 -25.85 -4.72
CA SER A 174 19.56 -27.29 -4.95
C SER A 174 20.72 -28.19 -4.51
N GLU A 175 21.89 -27.61 -4.21
CA GLU A 175 23.07 -28.34 -3.73
C GLU A 175 23.04 -28.53 -2.21
N TRP A 176 22.26 -27.73 -1.47
CA TRP A 176 22.25 -27.73 0.00
C TRP A 176 20.85 -27.88 0.62
N ASP A 177 19.76 -27.59 -0.09
CA ASP A 177 18.38 -27.60 0.45
C ASP A 177 17.98 -28.93 1.11
N SER A 178 18.47 -30.04 0.58
CA SER A 178 18.13 -31.40 1.00
C SER A 178 19.27 -32.13 1.70
N VAL A 179 20.38 -31.44 1.97
CA VAL A 179 21.57 -32.02 2.60
C VAL A 179 21.33 -32.18 4.10
N SER A 180 21.71 -33.33 4.66
CA SER A 180 21.56 -33.62 6.09
C SER A 180 22.57 -32.89 6.98
N ASN A 181 23.79 -32.69 6.50
CA ASN A 181 24.81 -31.87 7.17
C ASN A 181 25.02 -30.54 6.41
N VAL A 182 24.05 -29.65 6.53
CA VAL A 182 24.07 -28.34 5.86
C VAL A 182 25.24 -27.47 6.34
N GLN A 183 25.67 -27.58 7.61
CA GLN A 183 26.77 -26.77 8.15
C GLN A 183 28.09 -27.01 7.39
N ASP A 184 28.40 -28.26 7.03
CA ASP A 184 29.60 -28.56 6.24
C ASP A 184 29.55 -27.87 4.87
N LYS A 185 28.36 -27.80 4.23
CA LYS A 185 28.17 -27.03 2.98
C LYS A 185 28.38 -25.53 3.21
N MET A 186 27.86 -24.98 4.31
CA MET A 186 28.06 -23.57 4.65
C MET A 186 29.54 -23.22 4.85
N VAL A 187 30.31 -24.10 5.50
CA VAL A 187 31.77 -23.95 5.65
C VAL A 187 32.51 -24.06 4.31
N GLU A 188 32.07 -24.95 3.42
CA GLU A 188 32.63 -25.03 2.06
C GLU A 188 32.40 -23.73 1.28
N TYR A 189 31.21 -23.15 1.35
CA TYR A 189 30.90 -21.85 0.75
C TYR A 189 31.72 -20.71 1.38
N ALA A 190 31.89 -20.71 2.70
CA ALA A 190 32.76 -19.74 3.38
C ALA A 190 34.21 -19.83 2.87
N ASN A 191 34.73 -21.04 2.70
CA ASN A 191 36.05 -21.28 2.14
C ASN A 191 36.15 -20.84 0.66
N PHE A 192 35.12 -21.11 -0.14
CA PHE A 192 35.03 -20.65 -1.54
C PHE A 192 35.06 -19.11 -1.64
N LEU A 193 34.42 -18.42 -0.69
CA LEU A 193 34.43 -16.96 -0.57
C LEU A 193 35.69 -16.40 0.10
N VAL A 194 36.69 -17.25 0.40
CA VAL A 194 37.97 -16.88 1.00
C VAL A 194 37.80 -16.21 2.38
N LEU A 195 36.81 -16.67 3.15
CA LEU A 195 36.59 -16.23 4.52
C LEU A 195 37.54 -16.94 5.49
N ASN A 196 37.74 -16.33 6.66
CA ASN A 196 38.34 -17.05 7.78
C ASN A 196 37.31 -18.06 8.30
N THR A 197 37.56 -19.35 8.09
CA THR A 197 36.62 -20.43 8.44
C THR A 197 36.47 -20.62 9.94
N ASP A 198 37.50 -20.34 10.73
CA ASP A 198 37.43 -20.44 12.20
C ASP A 198 36.53 -19.31 12.76
N GLN A 199 36.71 -18.09 12.27
CA GLN A 199 35.85 -16.96 12.62
C GLN A 199 34.42 -17.20 12.14
N PHE A 200 34.25 -17.65 10.89
CA PHE A 200 32.95 -17.97 10.31
C PHE A 200 32.20 -18.99 11.17
N LEU A 201 32.86 -20.09 11.58
CA LEU A 201 32.23 -21.13 12.38
C LEU A 201 31.89 -20.64 13.79
N SER A 202 32.73 -19.77 14.37
CA SER A 202 32.44 -19.11 15.65
C SER A 202 31.18 -18.24 15.55
N ASP A 203 31.10 -17.38 14.53
CA ASP A 203 29.98 -16.47 14.33
C ASP A 203 28.69 -17.21 13.98
N TYR A 204 28.77 -18.20 13.08
CA TYR A 204 27.67 -19.07 12.68
C TYR A 204 26.98 -19.74 13.88
N ASN A 205 27.77 -20.13 14.89
CA ASN A 205 27.29 -20.77 16.11
C ASN A 205 26.98 -19.78 17.25
N SER A 206 27.14 -18.48 17.01
CA SER A 206 26.96 -17.48 18.05
C SER A 206 25.49 -17.19 18.36
N ASP A 207 25.24 -16.78 19.61
CA ASP A 207 23.94 -16.28 20.04
C ASP A 207 23.60 -14.95 19.37
N ILE A 208 24.60 -14.13 19.03
CA ILE A 208 24.40 -12.83 18.36
C ILE A 208 23.75 -13.03 17.00
N VAL A 209 24.29 -13.94 16.17
CA VAL A 209 23.72 -14.27 14.87
C VAL A 209 22.33 -14.90 15.02
N SER A 210 22.16 -15.82 15.97
CA SER A 210 20.87 -16.46 16.22
C SER A 210 19.80 -15.45 16.67
N GLN A 211 20.18 -14.45 17.48
CA GLN A 211 19.28 -13.40 17.95
C GLN A 211 18.93 -12.41 16.84
N SER A 212 19.89 -12.00 16.00
CA SER A 212 19.62 -11.14 14.81
C SER A 212 18.52 -11.75 13.95
N ILE A 213 18.67 -13.03 13.57
CA ILE A 213 17.69 -13.74 12.75
C ILE A 213 16.32 -13.79 13.46
N LYS A 214 16.31 -14.11 14.75
CA LYS A 214 15.08 -14.16 15.54
C LYS A 214 14.37 -12.80 15.62
N ASP A 215 15.12 -11.71 15.76
CA ASP A 215 14.54 -10.36 15.83
C ASP A 215 13.85 -10.00 14.50
N ASN A 216 14.46 -10.38 13.37
CA ASN A 216 13.83 -10.25 12.05
C ASN A 216 12.55 -11.09 11.94
N GLU A 217 12.55 -12.33 12.44
CA GLU A 217 11.35 -13.18 12.46
C GLU A 217 10.22 -12.59 13.32
N ASP A 218 10.54 -12.13 14.53
CA ASP A 218 9.56 -11.51 15.44
C ASP A 218 8.94 -10.24 14.82
N GLU A 219 9.76 -9.40 14.18
CA GLU A 219 9.32 -8.22 13.42
C GLU A 219 8.40 -8.62 12.25
N ALA A 220 8.75 -9.67 11.51
CA ALA A 220 7.94 -10.19 10.40
C ALA A 220 6.56 -10.64 10.90
N TYR A 221 6.49 -11.32 12.05
CA TYR A 221 5.21 -11.71 12.66
C TYR A 221 4.37 -10.51 13.09
N MET A 222 4.98 -9.47 13.67
CA MET A 222 4.27 -8.23 14.02
C MET A 222 3.70 -7.54 12.76
N LEU A 223 4.42 -7.62 11.64
CA LEU A 223 3.99 -7.10 10.34
C LEU A 223 3.01 -8.03 9.58
N ARG A 224 2.65 -9.18 10.16
CA ARG A 224 1.82 -10.21 9.52
C ARG A 224 2.40 -10.67 8.18
N VAL A 225 3.70 -10.90 8.16
CA VAL A 225 4.37 -11.67 7.10
C VAL A 225 4.03 -13.14 7.31
N ASP A 226 3.48 -13.77 6.28
CA ASP A 226 2.97 -15.15 6.31
C ASP A 226 3.56 -16.01 5.18
N ALA A 227 4.35 -15.42 4.28
CA ALA A 227 5.04 -16.10 3.20
C ALA A 227 6.31 -15.34 2.77
N THR A 228 7.19 -16.04 2.06
CA THR A 228 8.41 -15.47 1.47
C THR A 228 8.41 -15.62 -0.06
N PRO A 229 8.99 -14.65 -0.80
CA PRO A 229 9.44 -13.37 -0.30
C PRO A 229 8.24 -12.45 -0.01
N THR A 230 8.36 -11.59 1.01
CA THR A 230 7.44 -10.46 1.22
C THR A 230 8.22 -9.17 1.11
N PHE A 231 7.73 -8.24 0.29
CA PHE A 231 8.37 -6.95 0.06
C PHE A 231 7.60 -5.81 0.69
N PHE A 232 8.34 -4.82 1.19
CA PHE A 232 7.82 -3.51 1.58
C PHE A 232 8.57 -2.43 0.82
N VAL A 233 7.84 -1.51 0.18
CA VAL A 233 8.42 -0.36 -0.52
C VAL A 233 8.05 0.90 0.22
N ASN A 234 9.05 1.61 0.78
CA ASN A 234 8.87 2.80 1.63
C ASN A 234 7.77 2.59 2.69
N GLY A 235 7.80 1.45 3.38
CA GLY A 235 6.87 1.11 4.46
C GLY A 235 5.53 0.50 4.01
N LYS A 236 5.27 0.35 2.71
CA LYS A 236 4.02 -0.25 2.20
C LYS A 236 4.26 -1.68 1.74
N LYS A 237 3.51 -2.65 2.29
CA LYS A 237 3.54 -4.06 1.86
C LYS A 237 3.14 -4.14 0.37
N VAL A 238 3.93 -4.84 -0.43
CA VAL A 238 3.67 -5.06 -1.85
C VAL A 238 2.99 -6.40 -2.02
N ASN A 239 1.88 -6.42 -2.75
CA ASN A 239 1.27 -7.66 -3.20
C ASN A 239 2.02 -8.14 -4.44
N VAL A 240 2.88 -9.13 -4.27
CA VAL A 240 3.65 -9.73 -5.35
C VAL A 240 3.00 -11.03 -5.80
N ASN A 241 2.52 -11.10 -7.05
CA ASN A 241 1.96 -12.31 -7.65
C ASN A 241 2.97 -13.03 -8.56
N TYR A 242 4.22 -13.13 -8.09
CA TYR A 242 5.40 -13.54 -8.86
C TYR A 242 5.68 -12.62 -10.06
N GLY A 243 6.74 -11.81 -9.98
CA GLY A 243 7.27 -11.16 -11.18
C GLY A 243 7.84 -9.76 -10.95
N TYR A 244 8.38 -9.24 -12.05
CA TYR A 244 9.04 -7.94 -12.13
C TYR A 244 8.08 -6.76 -11.95
N ASP A 245 6.91 -6.84 -12.58
CA ASP A 245 6.04 -5.67 -12.78
C ASP A 245 5.42 -5.16 -11.47
N ASP A 246 5.05 -6.05 -10.54
CA ASP A 246 4.45 -5.64 -9.26
C ASP A 246 5.43 -4.81 -8.42
N LEU A 247 6.67 -5.28 -8.30
CA LEU A 247 7.72 -4.58 -7.56
C LEU A 247 8.13 -3.30 -8.29
N LYS A 248 8.22 -3.35 -9.63
CA LYS A 248 8.48 -2.19 -10.47
C LYS A 248 7.43 -1.09 -10.23
N ASN A 249 6.15 -1.43 -10.33
CA ASN A 249 5.04 -0.49 -10.14
C ASN A 249 5.05 0.11 -8.73
N ALA A 250 5.35 -0.68 -7.71
CA ALA A 250 5.48 -0.18 -6.35
C ALA A 250 6.63 0.84 -6.20
N ILE A 251 7.78 0.58 -6.84
CA ILE A 251 8.94 1.48 -6.84
C ILE A 251 8.63 2.77 -7.63
N ASP A 252 8.05 2.67 -8.82
CA ASP A 252 7.67 3.83 -9.64
C ASP A 252 6.71 4.75 -8.87
N ASN A 253 5.71 4.17 -8.20
CA ASN A 253 4.80 4.93 -7.33
C ASN A 253 5.52 5.58 -6.15
N ALA A 254 6.52 4.93 -5.57
CA ALA A 254 7.31 5.49 -4.48
C ALA A 254 8.23 6.63 -4.93
N LEU A 255 8.71 6.61 -6.18
CA LEU A 255 9.55 7.67 -6.76
C LEU A 255 8.76 8.92 -7.17
N ALA A 256 7.46 8.76 -7.44
CA ALA A 256 6.55 9.81 -7.86
C ALA A 256 5.96 10.64 -6.70
N ASN A 257 6.05 10.13 -5.46
CA ASN A 257 5.62 10.81 -4.24
C ASN A 257 6.81 11.40 -3.47
#